data_AF-A0A2V6QNA1-F1
#
_entry.id   AF-A0A2V6QNA1-F1
#
_cell.length_a   1.000
_cell.length_b   1.000
_cell.length_c   1.000
_cell.angle_alpha   90.00
_cell.angle_beta   90.00
_cell.angle_gamma   90.00
#
_symmetry.space_group_name_H-M   'P 1'
#
loop_
_entity.id
_entity.type
_entity.pdbx_description
1 polymer ?
#
loop_
_entity_poly.entity_id
_entity_poly.type
_entity_poly.pdbx_seq_one_letter_code
_entity_poly.pdbx_strand_id
1 'polypeptide(L)'
;MAKKLTMLLSLLLVVAVMTVPAFALSVPGMKHHETGNVSAIDKDGKTFTVTSDKDQKKQMFEVKDPALLAKLRAGEHVRVSYEKKGAKLIATDVTEKTTRTTASRR
;
A
#
# COMPACT_ATOMS: atom_id res chain seq x y z
N MET A 1 57.24 -17.82 15.61
CA MET A 1 55.79 -18.16 15.52
C MET A 1 54.93 -16.89 15.75
N ALA A 2 54.87 -15.95 14.81
CA ALA A 2 54.06 -14.72 15.00
C ALA A 2 53.41 -14.16 13.71
N LYS A 3 53.58 -14.81 12.56
CA LYS A 3 53.00 -14.35 11.28
C LYS A 3 51.58 -14.87 11.01
N LYS A 4 51.18 -15.97 11.64
CA LYS A 4 49.86 -16.60 11.41
C LYS A 4 48.73 -15.95 12.22
N LEU A 5 49.07 -15.38 13.38
CA LEU A 5 48.09 -14.73 14.27
C LEU A 5 47.66 -13.35 13.76
N THR A 6 48.59 -12.58 13.18
CA THR A 6 48.30 -11.27 12.58
C THR A 6 47.48 -11.35 11.29
N MET A 7 47.58 -12.46 10.55
CA MET A 7 46.82 -12.68 9.31
C MET A 7 45.36 -13.11 9.56
N LEU A 8 45.08 -13.77 10.69
CA LEU A 8 43.71 -14.13 11.10
C LEU A 8 42.96 -12.93 11.70
N LEU A 9 43.67 -12.02 12.38
CA LEU A 9 43.08 -10.83 12.99
C LEU A 9 42.67 -9.78 11.94
N SER A 10 43.39 -9.68 10.82
CA SER A 10 43.06 -8.78 9.71
C SER A 10 41.87 -9.27 8.88
N LEU A 11 41.69 -10.59 8.73
CA LEU A 11 40.54 -11.14 8.02
C LEU A 11 39.21 -10.94 8.78
N LEU A 12 39.26 -10.97 10.12
CA LEU A 12 38.09 -10.78 10.98
C LEU A 12 37.61 -9.32 11.02
N LEU A 13 38.53 -8.35 10.84
CA LEU A 13 38.19 -6.92 10.79
C LEU A 13 37.43 -6.52 9.51
N VAL A 14 37.70 -7.18 8.38
CA VAL A 14 37.06 -6.87 7.08
C VAL A 14 35.59 -7.35 7.04
N VAL A 15 35.26 -8.43 7.74
CA VAL A 15 33.88 -8.96 7.77
C VAL A 15 32.94 -8.11 8.63
N ALA A 16 33.47 -7.36 9.62
CA ALA A 16 32.65 -6.54 10.50
C ALA A 16 32.10 -5.26 9.83
N VAL A 17 32.75 -4.73 8.79
CA VAL A 17 32.36 -3.46 8.15
C VAL A 17 31.19 -3.63 7.16
N MET A 18 30.89 -4.85 6.72
CA MET A 18 29.88 -5.12 5.68
C MET A 18 28.46 -5.36 6.22
N THR A 19 28.25 -5.33 7.54
CA THR A 19 26.93 -5.53 8.15
C THR A 19 26.30 -4.21 8.58
N VAL A 20 26.20 -3.26 7.65
CA VAL A 20 25.28 -2.13 7.86
C VAL A 20 23.89 -2.66 7.48
N PRO A 21 22.95 -2.83 8.44
CA PRO A 21 21.57 -3.06 8.06
C PRO A 21 21.16 -1.83 7.25
N ALA A 22 20.81 -2.04 5.98
CA ALA A 22 20.14 -1.05 5.18
C ALA A 22 18.76 -0.81 5.81
N PHE A 23 18.72 0.03 6.86
CA PHE A 23 17.48 0.58 7.36
C PHE A 23 16.88 1.34 6.20
N ALA A 24 15.82 0.75 5.65
CA ALA A 24 15.03 1.32 4.60
C ALA A 24 14.74 2.78 4.98
N LEU A 25 15.28 3.69 4.17
CA LEU A 25 14.79 5.06 4.09
C LEU A 25 13.32 4.93 3.69
N SER A 26 12.46 4.78 4.68
CA SER A 26 11.01 4.85 4.54
C SER A 26 10.73 6.29 4.19
N VAL A 27 10.80 6.60 2.89
CA VAL A 27 10.38 7.88 2.33
C VAL A 27 8.92 8.06 2.75
N PRO A 28 8.62 8.96 3.71
CA PRO A 28 7.27 9.09 4.22
C PRO A 28 6.40 9.68 3.11
N GLY A 29 5.30 9.01 2.77
CA GLY A 29 4.18 9.71 2.16
C GLY A 29 4.10 9.76 0.63
N MET A 30 4.62 8.76 -0.10
CA MET A 30 4.07 8.54 -1.45
C MET A 30 2.61 8.10 -1.31
N LYS A 31 1.68 9.04 -1.52
CA LYS A 31 0.25 8.77 -1.54
C LYS A 31 -0.07 7.89 -2.74
N HIS A 32 -0.16 6.59 -2.50
CA HIS A 32 -0.61 5.67 -3.52
C HIS A 32 -2.10 5.83 -3.72
N HIS A 33 -2.54 5.78 -4.97
CA HIS A 33 -3.95 5.78 -5.29
C HIS A 33 -4.23 4.77 -6.39
N GLU A 34 -5.40 4.13 -6.28
CA GLU A 34 -5.94 3.23 -7.28
C GLU A 34 -7.31 3.73 -7.72
N THR A 35 -7.63 3.57 -9.00
CA THR A 35 -8.97 3.83 -9.53
C THR A 35 -9.57 2.55 -10.05
N GLY A 36 -10.86 2.37 -9.82
CA GLY A 36 -11.54 1.18 -10.26
C GLY A 36 -12.98 1.09 -9.76
N ASN A 37 -13.62 -0.02 -10.08
CA ASN A 37 -14.97 -0.30 -9.64
C ASN A 37 -14.97 -1.13 -8.35
N VAL A 38 -15.77 -0.73 -7.37
CA VAL A 38 -15.99 -1.55 -6.16
C VAL A 38 -16.70 -2.83 -6.57
N SER A 39 -16.08 -3.98 -6.33
CA SER A 39 -16.62 -5.30 -6.70
C SER A 39 -17.23 -6.05 -5.52
N ALA A 40 -16.75 -5.80 -4.31
CA ALA A 40 -17.27 -6.40 -3.09
C ALA A 40 -17.01 -5.48 -1.88
N ILE A 41 -17.88 -5.55 -0.88
CA ILE A 41 -17.78 -4.79 0.37
C ILE A 41 -18.04 -5.78 1.51
N ASP A 42 -17.09 -5.91 2.43
CA ASP A 42 -17.20 -6.71 3.64
C ASP A 42 -17.12 -5.78 4.86
N LYS A 43 -18.29 -5.50 5.45
CA LYS A 43 -18.42 -4.60 6.60
C LYS A 43 -17.91 -5.26 7.89
N ASP A 44 -18.00 -6.57 8.00
CA ASP A 44 -17.61 -7.32 9.19
C ASP A 44 -16.09 -7.47 9.23
N GLY A 45 -15.48 -7.83 8.09
CA GLY A 45 -14.03 -7.88 7.92
C GLY A 45 -13.35 -6.51 7.77
N LYS A 46 -14.12 -5.42 7.69
CA LYS A 46 -13.65 -4.05 7.43
C LYS A 46 -12.80 -3.94 6.17
N THR A 47 -13.21 -4.64 5.12
CA THR A 47 -12.51 -4.64 3.83
C THR A 47 -13.45 -4.33 2.67
N PHE A 48 -12.89 -3.88 1.56
CA PHE A 48 -13.60 -3.81 0.29
C PHE A 48 -12.65 -4.17 -0.84
N THR A 49 -13.20 -4.66 -1.95
CA THR A 49 -12.43 -5.06 -3.12
C THR A 49 -12.73 -4.13 -4.28
N VAL A 50 -11.69 -3.64 -4.94
CA VAL A 50 -11.80 -2.82 -6.14
C VAL A 50 -11.18 -3.58 -7.32
N THR A 51 -11.90 -3.62 -8.44
CA THR A 51 -11.35 -4.05 -9.73
C THR A 51 -10.68 -2.84 -10.37
N SER A 52 -9.35 -2.86 -10.46
CA SER A 52 -8.55 -1.75 -10.99
C SER A 52 -8.83 -1.52 -12.48
N ASP A 53 -8.90 -0.25 -12.89
CA ASP A 53 -9.04 0.11 -14.30
C ASP A 53 -7.80 -0.27 -15.12
N LYS A 54 -6.61 -0.23 -14.51
CA LYS A 54 -5.32 -0.33 -15.21
C LYS A 54 -5.02 -1.76 -15.66
N ASP A 55 -5.22 -2.72 -14.77
CA ASP A 55 -4.83 -4.11 -14.97
C ASP A 55 -6.00 -5.09 -14.80
N GLN A 56 -7.22 -4.59 -14.55
CA GLN A 56 -8.43 -5.39 -14.36
C GLN A 56 -8.31 -6.43 -13.23
N LYS A 57 -7.35 -6.23 -12.31
CA LYS A 57 -7.15 -7.11 -11.16
C LYS A 57 -7.98 -6.64 -9.99
N LYS A 58 -8.40 -7.60 -9.18
CA LYS A 58 -9.08 -7.35 -7.90
C LYS A 58 -8.04 -7.07 -6.83
N GLN A 59 -8.12 -5.90 -6.22
CA GLN A 59 -7.31 -5.49 -5.08
C GLN A 59 -8.21 -5.31 -3.85
N MET A 60 -7.81 -5.91 -2.74
CA MET A 60 -8.52 -5.80 -1.47
C MET A 60 -7.87 -4.71 -0.62
N PHE A 61 -8.70 -3.83 -0.06
CA PHE A 61 -8.29 -2.73 0.80
C PHE A 61 -8.91 -2.90 2.17
N GLU A 62 -8.08 -2.79 3.21
CA GLU A 62 -8.50 -2.70 4.60
C GLU A 62 -8.90 -1.26 4.93
N VAL A 63 -9.93 -1.10 5.76
CA VAL A 63 -10.44 0.20 6.15
C VAL A 63 -10.33 0.37 7.66
N LYS A 64 -9.72 1.47 8.09
CA LYS A 64 -9.66 1.82 9.52
C LYS A 64 -10.95 2.47 10.00
N ASP A 65 -11.52 3.37 9.20
CA ASP A 65 -12.76 4.06 9.51
C ASP A 65 -13.97 3.37 8.86
N PRO A 66 -14.84 2.70 9.63
CA PRO A 66 -16.02 2.02 9.08
C PRO A 66 -16.99 2.99 8.37
N ALA A 67 -16.93 4.31 8.64
CA ALA A 67 -17.75 5.29 7.95
C ALA A 67 -17.42 5.37 6.45
N LEU A 68 -16.20 5.03 6.03
CA LEU A 68 -15.84 4.93 4.61
C LEU A 68 -16.61 3.79 3.94
N LEU A 69 -16.70 2.61 4.58
CA LEU A 69 -17.46 1.47 4.04
C LEU A 69 -18.96 1.75 3.96
N ALA A 70 -19.50 2.60 4.83
CA ALA A 70 -20.91 2.99 4.81
C ALA A 70 -21.28 3.84 3.59
N LYS A 71 -20.31 4.53 3.00
CA LYS A 71 -20.51 5.39 1.82
C LYS A 71 -20.37 4.64 0.49
N LEU A 72 -19.65 3.52 0.49
CA LEU A 72 -19.36 2.75 -0.72
C LEU A 72 -20.54 1.89 -1.16
N ARG A 73 -20.69 1.76 -2.49
CA ARG A 73 -21.61 0.83 -3.13
C ARG A 73 -20.89 -0.08 -4.09
N ALA A 74 -21.33 -1.34 -4.18
CA ALA A 74 -20.83 -2.24 -5.22
C ALA A 74 -21.23 -1.71 -6.61
N GLY A 75 -20.32 -1.81 -7.57
CA GLY A 75 -20.45 -1.28 -8.93
C GLY A 75 -20.03 0.19 -9.07
N GLU A 76 -19.71 0.87 -7.98
CA GLU A 76 -19.34 2.29 -8.00
C GLU A 76 -17.90 2.49 -8.48
N HIS A 77 -17.67 3.50 -9.32
CA HIS A 77 -16.33 3.89 -9.77
C HIS A 77 -15.71 4.88 -8.79
N VAL A 78 -14.61 4.47 -8.16
CA VAL A 78 -13.99 5.21 -7.06
C VAL A 78 -12.49 5.40 -7.29
N ARG A 79 -11.96 6.45 -6.67
CA ARG A 79 -10.53 6.65 -6.47
C ARG A 79 -10.22 6.40 -4.99
N VAL A 80 -9.45 5.35 -4.74
CA VAL A 80 -9.00 4.95 -3.41
C VAL A 80 -7.60 5.48 -3.20
N SER A 81 -7.40 6.34 -2.20
CA SER A 81 -6.08 6.65 -1.66
C SER A 81 -5.74 5.63 -0.59
N TYR A 82 -4.53 5.09 -0.61
CA TYR A 82 -4.12 4.04 0.33
C TYR A 82 -2.68 4.17 0.80
N GLU A 83 -2.43 3.65 1.99
CA GLU A 83 -1.11 3.37 2.53
C GLU A 83 -0.79 1.89 2.38
N LYS A 84 0.39 1.58 1.86
CA LYS A 84 0.89 0.21 1.83
C LYS A 84 1.71 -0.06 3.10
N LYS A 85 1.26 -1.01 3.92
CA LYS A 85 1.99 -1.47 5.12
C LYS A 85 2.33 -2.95 4.97
N GLY A 86 3.55 -3.22 4.50
CA GLY A 86 3.96 -4.58 4.13
C GLY A 86 3.13 -5.12 2.97
N ALA A 87 2.42 -6.23 3.20
CA ALA A 87 1.51 -6.84 2.23
C ALA A 87 0.08 -6.27 2.27
N LYS A 88 -0.25 -5.42 3.26
CA LYS A 88 -1.60 -4.86 3.45
C LYS A 88 -1.75 -3.52 2.74
N LEU A 89 -2.89 -3.32 2.10
CA LEU A 89 -3.32 -2.06 1.51
C LEU A 89 -4.38 -1.44 2.42
N ILE A 90 -4.07 -0.31 3.04
CA ILE A 90 -4.96 0.36 3.99
C ILE A 90 -5.54 1.60 3.30
N ALA A 91 -6.83 1.59 3.01
CA ALA A 91 -7.51 2.76 2.47
C ALA A 91 -7.50 3.90 3.50
N THR A 92 -7.04 5.07 3.08
CA THR A 92 -7.03 6.29 3.88
C THR A 92 -8.11 7.28 3.43
N ASP A 93 -8.49 7.24 2.16
CA ASP A 93 -9.56 8.06 1.62
C ASP A 93 -10.19 7.37 0.41
N VAL A 94 -11.50 7.52 0.23
CA VAL A 94 -12.19 7.03 -0.96
C VAL A 94 -13.09 8.14 -1.48
N THR A 95 -12.81 8.55 -2.71
CA THR A 95 -13.57 9.58 -3.40
C THR A 95 -14.31 8.95 -4.57
N GLU A 96 -15.58 9.29 -4.74
CA GLU A 96 -16.30 8.91 -5.95
C GLU A 96 -15.57 9.54 -7.13
N LYS A 97 -15.15 8.73 -8.09
CA LYS A 97 -14.72 9.27 -9.37
C LYS A 97 -16.00 9.40 -10.19
N THR A 98 -16.82 10.38 -9.80
CA THR A 98 -17.95 10.78 -10.62
C THR A 98 -17.34 11.19 -11.96
N THR A 99 -17.54 10.36 -13.00
CA THR A 99 -17.70 10.93 -14.34
C THR A 99 -18.69 12.04 -14.13
N ARG A 100 -18.23 13.28 -14.33
CA ARG A 100 -19.02 14.48 -14.19
C ARG A 100 -20.14 14.38 -15.22
N THR A 101 -21.19 13.63 -14.92
CA THR A 101 -22.47 13.76 -15.58
C THR A 101 -22.93 15.12 -15.13
N THR A 102 -22.58 16.13 -15.93
CA THR A 102 -23.32 17.36 -16.08
C THR A 102 -24.76 16.99 -16.41
N ALA A 103 -25.50 16.49 -15.43
CA ALA A 103 -26.94 16.69 -15.35
C ALA A 103 -27.12 18.15 -14.91
N SER A 104 -26.76 19.06 -15.83
CA SER A 104 -27.22 20.44 -15.77
C SER A 104 -28.73 20.35 -15.81
N ARG A 105 -29.31 20.62 -14.65
CA ARG A 105 -30.72 20.81 -14.35
C ARG A 105 -31.50 21.34 -15.57
N ARG A 106 -32.58 20.61 -15.90
CA ARG A 106 -33.69 21.07 -16.75
C ARG A 106 -34.15 22.47 -16.37
#